data_AF-A0A6J1AJP7-F1
#
_entry.id   AF-A0A6J1AJP7-F1
#
_cell.length_a   1.000
_cell.length_b   1.000
_cell.length_c   1.000
_cell.angle_alpha   90.00
_cell.angle_beta   90.00
_cell.angle_gamma   90.00
#
_symmetry.space_group_name_H-M   'P 1'
#
loop_
_entity.id
_entity.type
_entity.pdbx_description
1 polymer ?
#
loop_
_entity_poly.entity_id
_entity_poly.type
_entity_poly.pdbx_seq_one_letter_code
_entity_poly.pdbx_strand_id
1 'polypeptide(L)'
;MTVGAGISLSDGKLTVYGKCVLRDVHDNVVITAASSGSGNALMDGAFIGVRSDQMGSRRVFPVGKLEELRFMCVFRHKFWWMTQWMGASGKDIPFETQFLVVEVCDDTHIDEGSTDEANQSIRYAVFLPILEGDFRAVLQGNEQNELEICLESGDPAVDKFEGSHLVFVAAGSDPYDVITNSVKTVEKHLQTFSHREKKKMPDILNWFGWCTWDAFYTNVTAEGLKQGLDRVHEEGLYLWNIVIEL
;
A
#
# COMPACT_ATOMS: atom_id res chain seq x y z
N MET A 1 4.89 -21.50 -9.69
CA MET A 1 3.46 -21.63 -9.36
C MET A 1 2.73 -20.44 -9.96
N THR A 2 1.73 -20.67 -10.82
CA THR A 2 0.88 -19.60 -11.37
C THR A 2 -0.34 -19.45 -10.48
N VAL A 3 -0.59 -18.23 -10.07
CA VAL A 3 -1.77 -17.80 -9.33
C VAL A 3 -2.60 -16.94 -10.28
N GLY A 4 -3.93 -16.86 -10.09
CA GLY A 4 -4.82 -16.05 -10.94
C GLY A 4 -4.28 -14.63 -11.21
N ALA A 5 -4.77 -13.98 -12.28
CA ALA A 5 -4.33 -12.66 -12.80
C ALA A 5 -3.01 -12.63 -13.57
N GLY A 6 -2.46 -13.78 -13.95
CA GLY A 6 -1.18 -13.84 -14.65
C GLY A 6 0.02 -13.51 -13.74
N ILE A 7 -0.16 -13.59 -12.42
CA ILE A 7 0.90 -13.46 -11.43
C ILE A 7 1.51 -14.84 -11.19
N SER A 8 2.83 -14.97 -11.33
CA SER A 8 3.50 -16.23 -11.09
C SER A 8 4.88 -16.05 -10.48
N LEU A 9 5.30 -17.05 -9.71
CA LEU A 9 6.67 -17.19 -9.22
C LEU A 9 7.28 -18.46 -9.80
N SER A 10 8.32 -18.31 -10.59
CA SER A 10 9.09 -19.41 -11.19
C SER A 10 10.50 -18.96 -11.53
N ASP A 11 11.48 -19.86 -11.40
CA ASP A 11 12.87 -19.62 -11.80
C ASP A 11 13.48 -18.33 -11.22
N GLY A 12 13.21 -18.06 -9.94
CA GLY A 12 13.68 -16.86 -9.25
C GLY A 12 13.08 -15.56 -9.79
N LYS A 13 11.92 -15.61 -10.45
CA LYS A 13 11.25 -14.43 -11.03
C LYS A 13 9.80 -14.34 -10.62
N LEU A 14 9.41 -13.16 -10.15
CA LEU A 14 8.00 -12.77 -10.04
C LEU A 14 7.60 -12.18 -11.40
N THR A 15 6.64 -12.79 -12.07
CA THR A 15 6.10 -12.28 -13.33
C THR A 15 4.64 -11.88 -13.21
N VAL A 16 4.27 -10.88 -13.99
CA VAL A 16 2.91 -10.36 -14.13
C VAL A 16 2.58 -10.34 -15.61
N TYR A 17 1.57 -11.10 -16.03
CA TYR A 17 1.24 -11.34 -17.44
C TYR A 17 2.45 -11.79 -18.28
N GLY A 18 3.31 -12.63 -17.69
CA GLY A 18 4.53 -13.13 -18.34
C GLY A 18 5.71 -12.15 -18.38
N LYS A 19 5.54 -10.93 -17.87
CA LYS A 19 6.61 -9.92 -17.77
C LYS A 19 7.23 -9.92 -16.38
N CYS A 20 8.55 -9.92 -16.33
CA CYS A 20 9.31 -10.00 -15.08
C CYS A 20 9.22 -8.68 -14.31
N VAL A 21 8.68 -8.72 -13.09
CA VAL A 21 8.59 -7.56 -12.18
C VAL A 21 9.68 -7.59 -11.12
N LEU A 22 9.96 -8.76 -10.54
CA LEU A 22 11.10 -8.97 -9.65
C LEU A 22 11.99 -10.08 -10.19
N ARG A 23 13.31 -9.84 -10.18
CA ARG A 23 14.37 -10.81 -10.51
C ARG A 23 15.03 -11.31 -9.23
N ASP A 24 15.79 -12.39 -9.33
CA ASP A 24 16.55 -12.97 -8.20
C ASP A 24 15.69 -13.13 -6.93
N VAL A 25 14.43 -13.56 -7.10
CA VAL A 25 13.49 -13.73 -5.99
C VAL A 25 13.98 -14.82 -5.05
N HIS A 26 14.05 -14.51 -3.76
CA HIS A 26 14.59 -15.41 -2.74
C HIS A 26 13.72 -16.66 -2.56
N ASP A 27 14.37 -17.80 -2.27
CA ASP A 27 13.73 -19.12 -2.17
C ASP A 27 12.67 -19.23 -1.06
N ASN A 28 12.76 -18.36 -0.05
CA ASN A 28 11.81 -18.33 1.04
C ASN A 28 10.55 -17.51 0.72
N VAL A 29 10.51 -16.79 -0.40
CA VAL A 29 9.33 -16.05 -0.85
C VAL A 29 8.30 -17.04 -1.39
N VAL A 30 7.06 -16.87 -0.98
CA VAL A 30 5.92 -17.69 -1.43
C VAL A 30 4.83 -16.83 -2.01
N ILE A 31 4.08 -17.40 -2.95
CA ILE A 31 2.88 -16.78 -3.49
C ILE A 31 1.69 -17.69 -3.23
N THR A 32 0.66 -17.12 -2.62
CA THR A 32 -0.63 -17.77 -2.39
C THR A 32 -1.69 -17.10 -3.24
N ALA A 33 -2.57 -17.89 -3.87
CA ALA A 33 -3.70 -17.31 -4.56
C ALA A 33 -4.62 -16.58 -3.61
N ALA A 34 -5.05 -15.37 -4.00
CA ALA A 34 -6.23 -14.75 -3.43
C ALA A 34 -7.45 -15.53 -3.94
N SER A 35 -7.57 -16.80 -3.51
CA SER A 35 -8.62 -17.69 -3.91
C SER A 35 -9.93 -17.11 -3.44
N SER A 36 -10.90 -17.07 -4.34
CA SER A 36 -12.30 -16.77 -4.05
C SER A 36 -12.88 -17.85 -3.15
N GLY A 37 -12.52 -17.89 -1.87
CA GLY A 37 -13.09 -18.80 -0.87
C GLY A 37 -14.61 -18.68 -0.73
N SER A 38 -15.22 -17.68 -1.38
CA SER A 38 -16.68 -17.51 -1.49
C SER A 38 -17.14 -16.98 -2.87
N GLY A 39 -16.47 -17.32 -3.97
CA GLY A 39 -16.89 -16.91 -5.34
C GLY A 39 -16.95 -15.38 -5.58
N ASN A 40 -16.24 -14.59 -4.78
CA ASN A 40 -16.46 -13.14 -4.66
C ASN A 40 -15.18 -12.29 -4.75
N ALA A 41 -14.01 -12.79 -5.16
CA ALA A 41 -12.90 -11.87 -5.46
C ALA A 41 -13.33 -10.99 -6.65
N LEU A 42 -13.29 -9.66 -6.50
CA LEU A 42 -13.66 -8.75 -7.61
C LEU A 42 -12.62 -8.79 -8.74
N MET A 43 -11.44 -9.29 -8.44
CA MET A 43 -10.30 -9.34 -9.33
C MET A 43 -9.39 -10.49 -8.89
N ASP A 44 -8.79 -11.16 -9.85
CA ASP A 44 -7.74 -12.12 -9.56
C ASP A 44 -6.51 -11.40 -8.96
N GLY A 45 -5.91 -12.00 -7.94
CA GLY A 45 -4.72 -11.47 -7.30
C GLY A 45 -3.99 -12.55 -6.53
N ALA A 46 -2.88 -12.16 -5.92
CA ALA A 46 -2.01 -13.05 -5.19
C ALA A 46 -1.53 -12.38 -3.91
N PHE A 47 -1.12 -13.18 -2.93
CA PHE A 47 -0.41 -12.69 -1.76
C PHE A 47 1.03 -13.15 -1.82
N ILE A 48 1.95 -12.22 -1.61
CA ILE A 48 3.35 -12.52 -1.32
C ILE A 48 3.47 -12.73 0.19
N GLY A 49 4.08 -13.84 0.56
CA GLY A 49 4.48 -14.17 1.92
C GLY A 49 5.94 -14.62 1.97
N VAL A 50 6.42 -14.92 3.17
CA VAL A 50 7.75 -15.46 3.44
C VAL A 50 7.67 -16.69 4.34
N ARG A 51 8.49 -17.70 4.04
CA ARG A 51 8.75 -18.82 4.93
C ARG A 51 9.91 -18.46 5.84
N SER A 52 9.67 -18.44 7.14
CA SER A 52 10.71 -18.14 8.12
C SER A 52 10.46 -18.90 9.41
N ASP A 53 11.53 -19.44 10.00
CA ASP A 53 11.56 -19.93 11.38
C ASP A 53 11.97 -18.82 12.37
N GLN A 54 12.21 -17.62 11.85
CA GLN A 54 12.77 -16.52 12.61
C GLN A 54 11.68 -15.79 13.39
N MET A 55 12.00 -15.41 14.63
CA MET A 55 11.12 -14.65 15.53
C MET A 55 11.63 -13.23 15.73
N GLY A 56 10.74 -12.33 16.11
CA GLY A 56 11.07 -10.96 16.49
C GLY A 56 9.92 -10.01 16.19
N SER A 57 9.81 -8.96 17.02
CA SER A 57 8.83 -7.87 16.84
C SER A 57 9.13 -6.99 15.62
N ARG A 58 10.32 -7.14 15.02
CA ARG A 58 10.73 -6.54 13.76
C ARG A 58 11.56 -7.52 12.94
N ARG A 59 11.16 -7.78 11.70
CA ARG A 59 11.91 -8.58 10.71
C ARG A 59 11.94 -7.87 9.36
N VAL A 60 13.03 -8.06 8.62
CA VAL A 60 13.15 -7.59 7.23
C VAL A 60 13.50 -8.77 6.35
N PHE A 61 12.76 -8.94 5.27
CA PHE A 61 12.94 -10.02 4.31
C PHE A 61 13.15 -9.44 2.91
N PRO A 62 14.34 -9.62 2.32
CA PRO A 62 14.54 -9.38 0.89
C PRO A 62 13.61 -10.29 0.08
N VAL A 63 12.92 -9.69 -0.89
CA VAL A 63 12.00 -10.42 -1.77
C VAL A 63 12.67 -10.73 -3.09
N GLY A 64 13.16 -9.71 -3.78
CA GLY A 64 13.81 -9.81 -5.07
C GLY A 64 14.09 -8.42 -5.65
N LYS A 65 14.86 -8.36 -6.74
CA LYS A 65 15.31 -7.12 -7.36
C LYS A 65 14.26 -6.51 -8.26
N LEU A 66 13.96 -5.23 -8.03
CA LEU A 66 13.18 -4.39 -8.94
C LEU A 66 14.16 -3.52 -9.72
N GLU A 67 14.21 -3.69 -11.04
CA GLU A 67 15.19 -3.00 -11.90
C GLU A 67 14.53 -2.57 -13.19
N GLU A 68 14.81 -1.34 -13.61
CA GLU A 68 14.39 -0.78 -14.90
C GLU A 68 12.87 -0.74 -15.12
N LEU A 69 12.09 -0.68 -14.04
CA LEU A 69 10.64 -0.58 -14.08
C LEU A 69 10.18 0.68 -13.33
N ARG A 70 9.52 1.59 -14.05
CA ARG A 70 8.98 2.82 -13.46
C ARG A 70 7.93 2.47 -12.41
N PHE A 71 7.99 3.15 -11.28
CA PHE A 71 7.00 2.98 -10.23
C PHE A 71 6.61 4.32 -9.61
N MET A 72 5.42 4.31 -9.00
CA MET A 72 5.00 5.30 -8.02
C MET A 72 4.66 4.58 -6.72
N CYS A 73 5.04 5.16 -5.58
CA CYS A 73 4.72 4.63 -4.28
C CYS A 73 4.26 5.72 -3.32
N VAL A 74 3.60 5.30 -2.23
CA VAL A 74 3.21 6.16 -1.13
C VAL A 74 3.85 5.63 0.14
N PHE A 75 4.58 6.49 0.84
CA PHE A 75 5.36 6.12 2.02
C PHE A 75 5.16 7.10 3.16
N ARG A 76 5.37 6.62 4.39
CA ARG A 76 5.25 7.43 5.61
C ARG A 76 6.51 8.25 5.85
N HIS A 77 6.56 9.45 5.29
CA HIS A 77 7.70 10.38 5.47
C HIS A 77 7.74 11.03 6.87
N LYS A 78 6.60 11.19 7.54
CA LYS A 78 6.50 11.61 8.95
C LYS A 78 5.52 10.72 9.69
N PHE A 79 5.57 10.71 11.02
CA PHE A 79 4.66 9.90 11.85
C PHE A 79 3.17 10.06 11.48
N TRP A 80 2.75 11.24 11.04
CA TRP A 80 1.36 11.57 10.71
C TRP A 80 1.12 11.86 9.21
N TRP A 81 2.14 11.82 8.35
CA TRP A 81 2.00 12.14 6.93
C TRP A 81 2.57 11.06 6.02
N MET A 82 1.80 10.75 4.98
CA MET A 82 2.30 10.05 3.80
C MET A 82 2.54 11.02 2.65
N THR A 83 3.51 10.69 1.80
CA THR A 83 3.75 11.41 0.54
C THR A 83 4.12 10.42 -0.56
N GLN A 84 4.07 10.87 -1.81
CA GLN A 84 4.39 10.07 -2.97
C GLN A 84 5.88 10.12 -3.32
N TRP A 85 6.39 9.04 -3.89
CA TRP A 85 7.72 8.98 -4.51
C TRP A 85 7.68 8.18 -5.81
N MET A 86 8.55 8.52 -6.76
CA MET A 86 8.64 7.88 -8.07
C MET A 86 10.09 7.48 -8.30
N GLY A 87 10.27 6.28 -8.85
CA GLY A 87 11.60 5.71 -9.11
C GLY A 87 11.56 4.66 -10.21
N ALA A 88 12.68 3.99 -10.42
CA ALA A 88 12.80 2.94 -11.42
C ALA A 88 13.58 1.69 -10.94
N SER A 89 14.08 1.72 -9.71
CA SER A 89 14.86 0.62 -9.12
C SER A 89 14.49 0.40 -7.66
N GLY A 90 14.71 -0.81 -7.14
CA GLY A 90 14.30 -1.19 -5.79
C GLY A 90 14.93 -0.29 -4.72
N LYS A 91 16.18 0.15 -4.90
CA LYS A 91 16.85 1.10 -4.00
C LYS A 91 16.18 2.47 -3.88
N ASP A 92 15.36 2.84 -4.88
CA ASP A 92 14.64 4.11 -4.88
C ASP A 92 13.39 4.04 -4.00
N ILE A 93 12.99 2.86 -3.52
CA ILE A 93 11.80 2.65 -2.70
C ILE A 93 12.10 3.14 -1.27
N PRO A 94 11.42 4.19 -0.80
CA PRO A 94 11.65 4.72 0.54
C PRO A 94 11.26 3.70 1.62
N PHE A 95 11.89 3.81 2.79
CA PHE A 95 11.43 3.15 4.00
C PHE A 95 9.96 3.49 4.28
N GLU A 96 9.24 2.55 4.89
CA GLU A 96 7.83 2.74 5.28
C GLU A 96 6.89 2.97 4.08
N THR A 97 7.19 2.35 2.95
CA THR A 97 6.30 2.35 1.77
C THR A 97 5.08 1.45 2.05
N GLN A 98 3.88 2.03 2.00
CA GLN A 98 2.62 1.34 2.31
C GLN A 98 1.80 0.99 1.07
N PHE A 99 2.25 1.42 -0.10
CA PHE A 99 1.58 1.21 -1.36
C PHE A 99 2.56 1.47 -2.50
N LEU A 100 2.58 0.59 -3.50
CA LEU A 100 3.48 0.68 -4.65
C LEU A 100 2.72 0.25 -5.92
N VAL A 101 2.91 0.98 -7.01
CA VAL A 101 2.42 0.64 -8.35
C VAL A 101 3.60 0.62 -9.30
N VAL A 102 3.80 -0.49 -9.97
CA VAL A 102 4.85 -0.69 -10.95
C VAL A 102 4.23 -0.76 -12.34
N GLU A 103 4.79 -0.03 -13.28
CA GLU A 103 4.44 -0.18 -14.68
C GLU A 103 5.07 -1.43 -15.28
N VAL A 104 4.26 -2.19 -15.99
CA VAL A 104 4.61 -3.45 -16.65
C VAL A 104 4.28 -3.29 -18.13
N CYS A 105 5.31 -3.09 -18.96
CA CYS A 105 5.12 -2.91 -20.40
C CYS A 105 4.85 -4.25 -21.10
N ASP A 106 3.81 -4.26 -21.94
CA ASP A 106 3.53 -5.37 -22.86
C ASP A 106 4.42 -5.20 -24.11
N ASP A 107 5.63 -5.78 -24.13
CA ASP A 107 6.36 -5.91 -25.39
C ASP A 107 5.68 -6.97 -26.25
N THR A 108 4.59 -6.60 -26.92
CA THR A 108 4.21 -7.28 -28.14
C THR A 108 5.22 -6.86 -29.20
N HIS A 109 6.15 -7.77 -29.50
CA HIS A 109 7.06 -7.79 -30.66
C HIS A 109 7.12 -6.48 -31.46
N ILE A 110 8.18 -5.70 -31.25
CA ILE A 110 8.62 -4.74 -32.26
C ILE A 110 9.15 -5.59 -33.44
N ASP A 111 8.27 -5.94 -34.38
CA ASP A 111 8.73 -6.32 -35.71
C ASP A 111 9.38 -5.07 -36.31
N GLU A 112 10.68 -5.16 -36.58
CA GLU A 112 11.47 -4.13 -37.26
C GLU A 112 10.90 -3.91 -38.67
N GLY A 113 9.86 -3.08 -38.79
CA GLY A 113 9.27 -2.78 -40.09
C GLY A 113 7.90 -2.10 -40.12
N SER A 114 7.15 -2.01 -39.01
CA SER A 114 5.86 -1.31 -38.99
C SER A 114 5.96 0.08 -38.35
N THR A 115 5.82 1.13 -39.16
CA THR A 115 5.73 2.55 -38.76
C THR A 115 4.40 2.92 -38.10
N ASP A 116 3.82 2.02 -37.32
CA ASP A 116 2.63 2.33 -36.53
C ASP A 116 3.06 2.46 -35.07
N GLU A 117 2.89 3.66 -34.50
CA GLU A 117 2.93 3.95 -33.06
C GLU A 117 1.76 3.24 -32.32
N ALA A 118 1.50 1.98 -32.64
CA ALA A 118 0.34 1.22 -32.22
C ALA A 118 0.60 0.57 -30.86
N ASN A 119 0.16 1.29 -29.82
CA ASN A 119 -0.32 0.76 -28.54
C ASN A 119 0.58 -0.27 -27.82
N GLN A 120 1.70 0.20 -27.25
CA GLN A 120 2.22 -0.48 -26.05
C GLN A 120 1.15 -0.38 -24.95
N SER A 121 0.42 -1.47 -24.70
CA SER A 121 -0.56 -1.49 -23.61
C SER A 121 0.19 -1.62 -22.29
N ILE A 122 0.49 -0.48 -21.66
CA ILE A 122 1.06 -0.45 -20.30
C ILE A 122 0.06 -1.11 -19.36
N ARG A 123 0.55 -2.02 -18.52
CA ARG A 123 -0.19 -2.57 -17.39
C ARG A 123 0.43 -2.10 -16.09
N TYR A 124 -0.32 -2.24 -15.01
CA TYR A 124 0.08 -1.78 -13.69
C TYR A 124 -0.02 -2.94 -12.73
N ALA A 125 1.06 -3.21 -11.99
CA ALA A 125 1.09 -4.14 -10.88
C ALA A 125 1.04 -3.36 -9.57
N VAL A 126 0.00 -3.55 -8.78
CA VAL A 126 -0.15 -3.00 -7.43
C VAL A 126 0.50 -3.95 -6.44
N PHE A 127 1.27 -3.41 -5.51
CA PHE A 127 1.76 -4.07 -4.31
C PHE A 127 1.20 -3.31 -3.10
N LEU A 128 0.34 -3.99 -2.35
CA LEU A 128 -0.34 -3.45 -1.19
C LEU A 128 0.06 -4.27 0.05
N PRO A 129 1.06 -3.80 0.83
CA PRO A 129 1.34 -4.36 2.15
C PRO A 129 0.13 -4.30 3.06
N ILE A 130 -0.09 -5.36 3.83
CA ILE A 130 -1.26 -5.49 4.71
C ILE A 130 -0.86 -5.89 6.13
N LEU A 131 -1.87 -5.98 6.99
CA LEU A 131 -1.73 -6.55 8.33
C LEU A 131 -1.96 -8.06 8.26
N GLU A 132 -1.17 -8.83 9.01
CA GLU A 132 -1.41 -10.24 9.26
C GLU A 132 -1.23 -10.53 10.74
N GLY A 133 -2.33 -10.91 11.41
CA GLY A 133 -2.38 -10.98 12.86
C GLY A 133 -2.00 -9.63 13.49
N ASP A 134 -1.05 -9.66 14.42
CA ASP A 134 -0.58 -8.48 15.15
C ASP A 134 0.56 -7.74 14.43
N PHE A 135 0.90 -8.14 13.20
CA PHE A 135 2.02 -7.58 12.46
C PHE A 135 1.56 -6.73 11.28
N ARG A 136 2.29 -5.65 11.06
CA ARG A 136 2.16 -4.76 9.91
C ARG A 136 3.31 -5.00 8.94
N ALA A 137 2.98 -5.23 7.68
CA ALA A 137 3.95 -5.21 6.59
C ALA A 137 4.08 -3.81 5.98
N VAL A 138 5.30 -3.44 5.62
CA VAL A 138 5.63 -2.31 4.73
C VAL A 138 6.72 -2.72 3.76
N LEU A 139 6.89 -1.94 2.69
CA LEU A 139 7.98 -2.11 1.73
C LEU A 139 9.09 -1.11 2.02
N GLN A 140 10.30 -1.49 1.62
CA GLN A 140 11.48 -0.63 1.55
C GLN A 140 12.42 -1.15 0.47
N GLY A 141 13.32 -0.28 0.01
CA GLY A 141 14.44 -0.63 -0.85
C GLY A 141 15.74 -0.85 -0.08
N ASN A 142 16.69 -1.56 -0.69
CA ASN A 142 18.08 -1.64 -0.20
C ASN A 142 19.10 -1.29 -1.30
N GLU A 143 20.39 -1.23 -0.94
CA GLU A 143 21.48 -0.86 -1.85
C GLU A 143 21.68 -1.85 -3.01
N GLN A 144 21.14 -3.06 -2.91
CA GLN A 144 21.21 -4.15 -3.88
C GLN A 144 20.03 -4.16 -4.86
N ASN A 145 19.22 -3.08 -4.90
CA ASN A 145 17.98 -2.95 -5.66
C ASN A 145 16.88 -3.95 -5.24
N GLU A 146 16.98 -4.56 -4.06
CA GLU A 146 15.96 -5.48 -3.60
C GLU A 146 14.77 -4.72 -3.01
N LEU A 147 13.58 -5.15 -3.40
CA LEU A 147 12.37 -4.89 -2.66
C LEU A 147 12.41 -5.74 -1.39
N GLU A 148 12.28 -5.13 -0.22
CA GLU A 148 12.21 -5.81 1.06
C GLU A 148 10.84 -5.64 1.71
N ILE A 149 10.36 -6.68 2.38
CA ILE A 149 9.21 -6.60 3.28
C ILE A 149 9.74 -6.40 4.70
N CYS A 150 9.38 -5.28 5.32
CA CYS A 150 9.59 -5.04 6.74
C CYS A 150 8.30 -5.35 7.50
N LEU A 151 8.40 -6.26 8.46
CA LEU A 151 7.34 -6.76 9.32
C LEU A 151 7.54 -6.25 10.74
N GLU A 152 6.56 -5.57 11.31
CA GLU A 152 6.64 -4.99 12.66
C GLU A 152 5.35 -5.15 13.44
N SER A 153 5.44 -5.60 14.70
CA SER A 153 4.32 -5.63 15.66
C SER A 153 4.24 -4.37 16.52
N GLY A 154 5.38 -3.69 16.72
CA GLY A 154 5.49 -2.55 17.63
C GLY A 154 5.57 -2.92 19.12
N ASP A 155 5.56 -4.22 19.45
CA ASP A 155 5.68 -4.73 20.82
C ASP A 155 6.73 -5.87 20.88
N PRO A 156 7.85 -5.71 21.63
CA PRO A 156 8.84 -6.76 21.82
C PRO A 156 8.28 -8.10 22.36
N ALA A 157 7.14 -8.09 23.05
CA ALA A 157 6.48 -9.31 23.53
C ALA A 157 5.69 -10.05 22.44
N VAL A 158 5.39 -9.38 21.32
CA VAL A 158 4.70 -9.94 20.16
C VAL A 158 5.75 -10.21 19.08
N ASP A 159 6.30 -11.42 19.08
CA ASP A 159 7.49 -11.80 18.30
C ASP A 159 7.26 -12.97 17.31
N LYS A 160 6.00 -13.40 17.13
CA LYS A 160 5.61 -14.48 16.22
C LYS A 160 4.61 -14.02 15.18
N PHE A 161 4.89 -14.34 13.92
CA PHE A 161 4.02 -14.06 12.77
C PHE A 161 3.88 -15.33 11.91
N GLU A 162 2.81 -15.41 11.12
CA GLU A 162 2.62 -16.50 10.15
C GLU A 162 3.44 -16.25 8.88
N GLY A 163 3.41 -15.03 8.38
CA GLY A 163 4.17 -14.57 7.23
C GLY A 163 3.57 -14.95 5.88
N SER A 164 2.32 -15.42 5.79
CA SER A 164 1.81 -16.07 4.58
C SER A 164 1.09 -15.10 3.62
N HIS A 165 0.53 -14.00 4.13
CA HIS A 165 -0.23 -12.98 3.39
C HIS A 165 0.23 -11.56 3.76
N LEU A 166 1.44 -11.18 3.33
CA LEU A 166 2.07 -9.92 3.75
C LEU A 166 1.83 -8.77 2.77
N VAL A 167 1.87 -9.07 1.47
CA VAL A 167 1.68 -8.08 0.41
C VAL A 167 0.69 -8.63 -0.60
N PHE A 168 -0.45 -7.97 -0.77
CA PHE A 168 -1.38 -8.27 -1.84
C PHE A 168 -0.87 -7.71 -3.16
N VAL A 169 -0.94 -8.51 -4.21
CA VAL A 169 -0.53 -8.15 -5.57
C VAL A 169 -1.68 -8.39 -6.53
N ALA A 170 -1.95 -7.38 -7.37
CA ALA A 170 -2.91 -7.47 -8.45
C ALA A 170 -2.41 -6.67 -9.66
N ALA A 171 -2.90 -6.99 -10.85
CA ALA A 171 -2.44 -6.33 -12.07
C ALA A 171 -3.56 -6.05 -13.08
N GLY A 172 -3.55 -4.88 -13.70
CA GLY A 172 -4.58 -4.46 -14.65
C GLY A 172 -4.11 -3.37 -15.60
N SER A 173 -4.92 -3.03 -16.61
CA SER A 173 -4.60 -1.98 -17.59
C SER A 173 -4.97 -0.57 -17.12
N ASP A 174 -5.95 -0.44 -16.23
CA ASP A 174 -6.32 0.85 -15.62
C ASP A 174 -5.78 0.89 -14.18
N PRO A 175 -4.88 1.84 -13.85
CA PRO A 175 -4.28 1.93 -12.52
C PRO A 175 -5.31 2.26 -11.44
N TYR A 176 -6.36 3.03 -11.73
CA TYR A 176 -7.38 3.41 -10.75
C TYR A 176 -8.27 2.23 -10.38
N ASP A 177 -8.65 1.42 -11.39
CA ASP A 177 -9.46 0.23 -11.17
C ASP A 177 -8.68 -0.84 -10.42
N VAL A 178 -7.43 -1.11 -10.78
CA VAL A 178 -6.62 -2.12 -10.06
C VAL A 178 -6.40 -1.70 -8.61
N ILE A 179 -6.16 -0.42 -8.33
CA ILE A 179 -6.02 0.08 -6.96
C ILE A 179 -7.32 -0.12 -6.19
N THR A 180 -8.44 0.35 -6.76
CA THR A 180 -9.75 0.28 -6.11
C THR A 180 -10.14 -1.17 -5.82
N ASN A 181 -9.93 -2.07 -6.78
CA ASN A 181 -10.29 -3.48 -6.63
C ASN A 181 -9.30 -4.23 -5.72
N SER A 182 -8.04 -3.81 -5.64
CA SER A 182 -7.07 -4.36 -4.67
C SER A 182 -7.53 -4.12 -3.24
N VAL A 183 -7.92 -2.88 -2.92
CA VAL A 183 -8.42 -2.55 -1.57
C VAL A 183 -9.71 -3.32 -1.27
N LYS A 184 -10.61 -3.48 -2.25
CA LYS A 184 -11.84 -4.31 -2.11
C LYS A 184 -11.55 -5.78 -1.87
N THR A 185 -10.55 -6.35 -2.54
CA THR A 185 -10.14 -7.74 -2.31
C THR A 185 -9.53 -7.90 -0.92
N VAL A 186 -8.67 -6.97 -0.50
CA VAL A 186 -8.09 -6.96 0.86
C VAL A 186 -9.16 -6.75 1.93
N GLU A 187 -10.18 -5.92 1.71
CA GLU A 187 -11.33 -5.77 2.63
C GLU A 187 -12.03 -7.12 2.85
N LYS A 188 -12.28 -7.87 1.76
CA LYS A 188 -12.91 -9.19 1.85
C LYS A 188 -12.03 -10.23 2.52
N HIS A 189 -10.72 -10.14 2.33
CA HIS A 189 -9.75 -11.04 2.95
C HIS A 189 -9.59 -10.78 4.45
N LEU A 190 -9.35 -9.53 4.84
CA LEU A 190 -9.10 -9.17 6.24
C LEU A 190 -10.37 -9.08 7.07
N GLN A 191 -11.48 -8.62 6.49
CA GLN A 191 -12.76 -8.41 7.18
C GLN A 191 -12.68 -7.47 8.41
N THR A 192 -11.62 -6.65 8.53
CA THR A 192 -11.38 -5.73 9.65
C THR A 192 -11.73 -4.28 9.36
N PHE A 193 -12.00 -3.93 8.11
CA PHE A 193 -12.34 -2.57 7.70
C PHE A 193 -13.45 -2.57 6.64
N SER A 194 -13.90 -1.37 6.28
CA SER A 194 -14.86 -1.20 5.18
C SER A 194 -14.45 -0.06 4.27
N HIS A 195 -14.86 -0.14 3.01
CA HIS A 195 -14.73 0.96 2.05
C HIS A 195 -15.51 2.19 2.50
N ARG A 196 -15.01 3.38 2.14
CA ARG A 196 -15.62 4.66 2.50
C ARG A 196 -17.09 4.72 2.12
N GLU A 197 -17.46 4.18 0.96
CA GLU A 197 -18.83 4.19 0.43
C GLU A 197 -19.81 3.35 1.28
N LYS A 198 -19.30 2.43 2.10
CA LYS A 198 -20.10 1.61 3.02
C LYS A 198 -20.15 2.20 4.44
N LYS A 199 -19.27 3.16 4.76
CA LYS A 199 -19.22 3.77 6.09
C LYS A 199 -20.37 4.77 6.22
N LYS A 200 -21.09 4.69 7.35
CA LYS A 200 -22.07 5.72 7.71
C LYS A 200 -21.33 7.02 8.03
N MET A 201 -21.70 8.10 7.35
CA MET A 201 -21.24 9.44 7.71
C MET A 201 -21.68 9.75 9.14
N PRO A 202 -20.77 10.08 10.07
CA PRO A 202 -21.15 10.43 11.43
C PRO A 202 -21.86 11.80 11.43
N ASP A 203 -22.88 11.93 12.29
CA ASP A 203 -23.72 13.14 12.35
C ASP A 203 -22.91 14.41 12.65
N ILE A 204 -21.74 14.27 13.30
CA ILE A 204 -20.82 15.37 13.61
C ILE A 204 -20.41 16.19 12.37
N LEU A 205 -20.40 15.58 11.18
CA LEU A 205 -20.04 16.27 9.93
C LEU A 205 -21.09 17.27 9.44
N ASN A 206 -22.31 17.22 9.98
CA ASN A 206 -23.37 18.18 9.66
C ASN A 206 -23.29 19.46 10.50
N TRP A 207 -22.35 19.52 11.45
CA TRP A 207 -22.22 20.62 12.39
C TRP A 207 -21.04 21.51 12.06
N PHE A 208 -21.22 22.81 12.31
CA PHE A 208 -20.14 23.77 12.21
C PHE A 208 -19.21 23.61 13.40
N GLY A 209 -17.95 23.32 13.12
CA GLY A 209 -16.92 23.05 14.12
C GLY A 209 -15.65 23.86 13.89
N TRP A 210 -14.76 23.79 14.87
CA TRP A 210 -13.48 24.50 14.83
C TRP A 210 -12.31 23.55 15.14
N CYS A 211 -11.24 23.69 14.36
CA CYS A 211 -10.03 22.89 14.46
C CYS A 211 -8.88 23.75 14.98
N THR A 212 -8.23 23.33 16.07
CA THR A 212 -7.09 24.07 16.63
C THR A 212 -5.85 23.98 15.75
N TRP A 213 -5.70 22.93 14.93
CA TRP A 213 -4.58 22.80 14.00
C TRP A 213 -4.59 23.91 12.95
N ASP A 214 -5.74 24.15 12.31
CA ASP A 214 -5.88 25.22 11.32
C ASP A 214 -5.73 26.63 11.93
N ALA A 215 -6.04 26.77 13.23
CA ALA A 215 -5.98 28.04 13.95
C ALA A 215 -4.59 28.36 14.52
N PHE A 216 -3.89 27.36 15.05
CA PHE A 216 -2.68 27.56 15.86
C PHE A 216 -1.50 26.68 15.44
N TYR A 217 -1.69 25.72 14.53
CA TYR A 217 -0.72 24.66 14.25
C TYR A 217 -0.21 24.04 15.56
N THR A 218 1.08 24.14 15.84
CA THR A 218 1.74 23.58 17.03
C THR A 218 1.64 24.45 18.28
N ASN A 219 1.00 25.62 18.23
CA ASN A 219 1.00 26.61 19.32
C ASN A 219 -0.33 26.66 20.06
N VAL A 220 -0.93 25.51 20.32
CA VAL A 220 -2.20 25.41 21.05
C VAL A 220 -1.97 25.72 22.54
N THR A 221 -2.67 26.73 23.04
CA THR A 221 -2.66 27.15 24.45
C THR A 221 -4.08 27.29 24.97
N ALA A 222 -4.25 27.16 26.29
CA ALA A 222 -5.56 27.34 26.92
C ALA A 222 -6.09 28.78 26.71
N GLU A 223 -5.21 29.77 26.81
CA GLU A 223 -5.52 31.18 26.54
C GLU A 223 -5.90 31.41 25.09
N GLY A 224 -5.14 30.84 24.13
CA GLY A 224 -5.43 30.94 22.70
C GLY A 224 -6.77 30.30 22.35
N LEU A 225 -7.07 29.13 22.92
CA LEU A 225 -8.35 28.46 22.74
C LEU A 225 -9.51 29.34 23.21
N LYS A 226 -9.41 29.90 24.42
CA LYS A 226 -10.43 30.80 24.98
C LYS A 226 -10.65 32.02 24.09
N GLN A 227 -9.57 32.70 23.68
CA GLN A 227 -9.66 33.87 22.81
C GLN A 227 -10.27 33.54 21.44
N GLY A 228 -9.94 32.37 20.88
CA GLY A 228 -10.54 31.89 19.63
C GLY A 228 -12.05 31.69 19.77
N LEU A 229 -12.49 31.03 20.84
CA LEU A 229 -13.91 30.81 21.11
C LEU A 229 -14.68 32.12 21.36
N ASP A 230 -14.09 33.05 22.11
CA ASP A 230 -14.69 34.35 22.39
C ASP A 230 -14.92 35.12 21.06
N ARG A 231 -13.94 35.13 20.15
CA ARG A 231 -14.08 35.78 18.82
C ARG A 231 -15.15 35.13 17.96
N VAL A 232 -15.19 33.79 17.90
CA VAL A 232 -16.20 33.07 17.11
C VAL A 232 -17.60 33.40 17.63
N HIS A 233 -17.76 33.50 18.95
CA HIS A 233 -19.02 33.91 19.57
C HIS A 233 -19.38 35.37 19.26
N GLU A 234 -18.41 36.30 19.33
CA GLU A 234 -18.60 37.71 18.98
C GLU A 234 -19.02 37.91 17.52
N GLU A 235 -18.55 37.06 16.60
CA GLU A 235 -18.95 37.04 15.19
C GLU A 235 -20.34 36.40 14.96
N GLY A 236 -21.01 35.95 16.02
CA GLY A 236 -22.35 35.35 15.97
C GLY A 236 -22.37 33.91 15.45
N LEU A 237 -21.22 33.24 15.43
CA LEU A 237 -21.09 31.84 15.03
C LEU A 237 -21.19 30.93 16.26
N TYR A 238 -21.96 29.85 16.14
CA TYR A 238 -22.13 28.86 17.19
C TYR A 238 -21.46 27.56 16.78
N LEU A 239 -20.39 27.21 17.50
CA LEU A 239 -19.67 25.95 17.30
C LEU A 239 -20.37 24.82 18.03
N TRP A 240 -20.54 23.68 17.36
CA TRP A 240 -21.10 22.46 17.95
C TRP A 240 -20.03 21.44 18.33
N ASN A 241 -18.84 21.57 17.77
CA ASN A 241 -17.71 20.71 18.04
C ASN A 241 -16.39 21.49 17.94
N ILE A 242 -15.45 21.13 18.81
CA ILE A 242 -14.07 21.63 18.79
C ILE A 242 -13.16 20.41 18.74
N VAL A 243 -12.26 20.39 17.76
CA VAL A 243 -11.20 19.38 17.68
C VAL A 243 -9.93 20.03 18.20
N ILE A 244 -9.43 19.51 19.31
CA ILE A 244 -8.16 19.95 19.91
C ILE A 244 -7.07 18.98 19.47
N GLU A 245 -6.22 19.44 18.58
CA GLU A 245 -4.99 18.77 18.14
C GLU A 245 -3.81 19.44 18.85
N LEU A 246 -3.10 18.68 19.70
CA LEU A 246 -1.94 19.13 20.48
C LEU A 246 -0.63 18.65 19.86
#